data_AF-A0A1T0ABI4-F1
#
_entry.id   AF-A0A1T0ABI4-F1
#
_cell.length_a   1.000
_cell.length_b   1.000
_cell.length_c   1.000
_cell.angle_alpha   90.00
_cell.angle_beta   90.00
_cell.angle_gamma   90.00
#
_symmetry.space_group_name_H-M   'P 1'
#
loop_
_entity.id
_entity.type
_entity.pdbx_description
1 polymer ?
#
loop_
_entity_poly.entity_id
_entity_poly.type
_entity_poly.pdbx_seq_one_letter_code
_entity_poly.pdbx_strand_id
1 'polypeptide(L)'
;MWRALSRLFGALLPDRCVPDGIPKGAVLLLLAVVMATGLSAYRLGDGNAWQGWLHVFETWVLTLVLIPAFTALVSMPLKWRDPEFDVRMAYYLGVFVSLLFLLAKLRYWR
;
A
#
# COMPACT_ATOMS: atom_id res chain seq x y z
N MET A 1 12.82 14.40 -20.09
CA MET A 1 12.28 14.40 -18.72
C MET A 1 11.56 13.09 -18.36
N TRP A 2 10.52 12.68 -19.11
CA TRP A 2 9.77 11.44 -18.87
C TRP A 2 10.62 10.14 -18.81
N ARG A 3 11.60 10.00 -19.72
CA ARG A 3 12.52 8.84 -19.78
C ARG A 3 13.47 8.72 -18.58
N ALA A 4 13.70 9.80 -17.83
CA ALA A 4 14.52 9.78 -16.62
C ALA A 4 13.70 9.31 -15.41
N LEU A 5 12.43 9.75 -15.35
CA LEU A 5 11.48 9.29 -14.35
C LEU A 5 11.24 7.78 -14.48
N SER A 6 11.02 7.27 -15.69
CA SER A 6 10.79 5.83 -15.89
C SER A 6 11.98 4.96 -15.46
N ARG A 7 13.22 5.46 -15.60
CA ARG A 7 14.44 4.76 -15.13
C ARG A 7 14.57 4.75 -13.62
N LEU A 8 14.23 5.86 -12.95
CA LEU A 8 14.20 5.92 -11.48
C LEU A 8 13.15 4.97 -10.90
N PHE A 9 11.98 4.89 -11.54
CA PHE A 9 10.92 3.97 -11.14
C PHE A 9 11.33 2.49 -11.31
N GLY A 10 11.98 2.14 -12.43
CA GLY A 10 12.49 0.79 -12.67
C GLY A 10 13.69 0.38 -11.79
N ALA A 11 14.44 1.35 -11.25
CA ALA A 11 15.53 1.11 -10.30
C ALA A 11 15.02 0.92 -8.86
N LEU A 12 13.92 1.58 -8.48
CA LEU A 12 13.33 1.49 -7.13
C LEU A 12 12.44 0.25 -6.93
N LEU A 13 11.77 -0.20 -7.98
CA LEU A 13 11.00 -1.45 -7.97
C LEU A 13 11.54 -2.35 -9.09
N PRO A 14 12.40 -3.35 -8.78
CA PRO A 14 12.86 -4.29 -9.79
C PRO A 14 11.65 -5.03 -10.37
N ASP A 15 11.59 -5.15 -11.70
CA ASP A 15 10.49 -5.77 -12.44
C ASP A 15 10.21 -7.23 -12.02
N ARG A 16 11.14 -7.87 -11.28
CA ARG A 16 10.92 -9.17 -10.63
C ARG A 16 9.90 -9.16 -9.50
N CYS A 17 9.75 -8.05 -8.79
CA CYS A 17 8.84 -7.94 -7.63
C CYS A 17 7.43 -7.48 -8.03
N VAL A 18 7.24 -7.04 -9.27
CA VAL A 18 6.03 -6.36 -9.74
C VAL A 18 5.69 -6.92 -11.13
N PRO A 19 4.80 -7.92 -11.24
CA PRO A 19 4.41 -8.48 -12.54
C PRO A 19 3.88 -7.43 -13.53
N ASP A 20 4.10 -7.67 -14.83
CA ASP A 20 3.68 -6.77 -15.90
C ASP A 20 2.17 -6.52 -15.89
N GLY A 21 1.76 -5.25 -15.99
CA GLY A 21 0.36 -4.81 -15.89
C GLY A 21 -0.01 -4.08 -14.59
N ILE A 22 0.93 -3.96 -13.64
CA ILE A 22 0.72 -3.21 -12.40
C ILE A 22 0.76 -1.70 -12.63
N PRO A 23 -0.19 -0.92 -12.09
CA PRO A 23 -0.03 0.53 -11.95
C PRO A 23 1.08 0.81 -10.93
N LYS A 24 2.34 0.78 -11.39
CA LYS A 24 3.56 0.98 -10.57
C LYS A 24 3.48 2.27 -9.74
N GLY A 25 2.81 3.28 -10.29
CA GLY A 25 2.53 4.55 -9.62
C GLY A 25 1.66 4.40 -8.37
N ALA A 26 0.63 3.56 -8.35
CA ALA A 26 -0.26 3.41 -7.19
C ALA A 26 0.47 2.74 -6.01
N VAL A 27 1.27 1.71 -6.30
CA VAL A 27 2.10 1.02 -5.29
C VAL A 27 3.16 1.97 -4.74
N LEU A 28 3.83 2.74 -5.60
CA LEU A 28 4.83 3.72 -5.15
C LEU A 28 4.22 4.89 -4.39
N LEU A 29 3.03 5.34 -4.78
CA LEU A 29 2.32 6.39 -4.05
C LEU A 29 1.86 5.88 -2.69
N LEU A 30 1.31 4.65 -2.62
CA LEU A 30 1.00 4.01 -1.34
C LEU A 30 2.26 3.92 -0.47
N LEU A 31 3.37 3.42 -1.01
CA LEU A 31 4.63 3.30 -0.28
C LEU A 31 5.12 4.66 0.22
N ALA A 32 5.15 5.68 -0.63
CA ALA A 32 5.61 7.02 -0.28
C ALA A 32 4.74 7.66 0.82
N VAL A 33 3.41 7.55 0.71
CA VAL A 33 2.48 8.13 1.70
C VAL A 33 2.50 7.34 3.01
N VAL A 34 2.64 6.01 2.97
CA VAL A 34 2.79 5.17 4.17
C VAL A 34 4.10 5.49 4.91
N MET A 35 5.19 5.70 4.18
CA MET A 35 6.46 6.14 4.78
C MET A 35 6.32 7.53 5.42
N ALA A 36 5.72 8.49 4.71
CA ALA A 36 5.52 9.84 5.23
C ALA A 36 4.59 9.88 6.47
N THR A 37 3.50 9.11 6.47
CA THR A 37 2.56 9.03 7.60
C THR A 37 3.09 8.22 8.78
N GLY A 38 3.93 7.21 8.52
CA GLY A 38 4.68 6.52 9.57
C GLY A 38 5.65 7.47 10.27
N LEU A 39 6.49 8.18 9.51
CA LEU A 39 7.44 9.13 10.08
C LEU A 39 6.79 10.32 10.79
N SER A 40 5.61 10.77 10.35
CA SER A 40 4.89 11.86 11.04
C SER A 40 4.31 11.43 12.40
N ALA A 41 3.91 10.16 12.55
CA ALA A 41 3.38 9.64 13.82
C ALA A 41 4.42 9.64 14.95
N TYR A 42 5.71 9.59 14.61
CA TYR A 42 6.81 9.73 15.56
C TYR A 42 6.82 11.09 16.28
N ARG A 43 6.29 12.13 15.64
CA ARG A 43 6.17 13.47 16.21
C ARG A 43 4.94 13.63 17.11
N LEU A 44 3.95 12.74 16.98
CA LEU A 44 2.70 12.75 17.74
C LEU A 44 2.74 11.87 18.99
N GLY A 45 3.83 11.14 19.23
CA GLY A 45 4.00 10.38 20.47
C GLY A 45 4.20 11.34 21.64
N ASP A 46 3.17 11.55 22.45
CA ASP A 46 3.16 12.32 23.71
C ASP A 46 4.19 11.77 24.72
N GLY A 47 5.48 12.00 24.46
CA GLY A 47 6.61 11.62 25.31
C GLY A 47 6.99 10.14 25.31
N ASN A 48 6.18 9.24 24.72
CA ASN A 48 6.42 7.79 24.79
C ASN A 48 6.79 7.19 23.43
N ALA A 49 8.10 7.11 23.15
CA ALA A 49 8.64 6.66 21.86
C ALA A 49 8.11 5.27 21.43
N TRP A 50 7.85 4.37 22.38
CA TRP A 50 7.32 3.04 22.12
C TRP A 50 5.92 3.06 21.47
N GLN A 51 5.07 3.99 21.90
CA GLN A 51 3.72 4.13 21.38
C GLN A 51 3.72 4.72 19.96
N GLY A 52 4.66 5.64 19.68
CA GLY A 52 4.91 6.14 18.32
C GLY A 52 5.32 5.00 17.38
N TRP A 53 6.30 4.19 17.76
CA TRP A 53 6.73 3.02 16.97
C TRP A 53 5.60 2.04 16.68
N LEU A 54 4.80 1.69 17.69
CA LEU A 54 3.65 0.80 17.54
C LEU A 54 2.65 1.37 16.52
N HIS A 55 2.38 2.67 16.58
CA HIS A 55 1.44 3.31 15.65
C HIS A 55 1.95 3.32 14.20
N VAL A 56 3.27 3.48 14.01
CA VAL A 56 3.91 3.35 12.69
C VAL A 56 3.75 1.92 12.18
N PHE A 57 4.11 0.95 13.01
CA PHE A 57 4.09 -0.46 12.62
C PHE A 57 2.67 -0.94 12.30
N GLU A 58 1.70 -0.55 13.12
CA GLU A 58 0.28 -0.79 12.88
C GLU A 58 -0.16 -0.19 11.52
N THR A 59 0.19 1.07 11.26
CA THR A 59 -0.16 1.73 10.00
C THR A 59 0.46 1.01 8.80
N TRP A 60 1.72 0.59 8.90
CA TRP A 60 2.42 -0.10 7.82
C TRP A 60 1.85 -1.49 7.58
N VAL A 61 1.65 -2.28 8.63
CA VAL A 61 1.11 -3.64 8.51
C VAL A 61 -0.31 -3.60 7.96
N LEU A 62 -1.17 -2.72 8.48
CA LEU A 62 -2.55 -2.64 8.02
C LEU A 62 -2.65 -2.25 6.55
N THR A 63 -1.91 -1.23 6.12
CA THR A 63 -2.09 -0.64 4.78
C THR A 63 -1.24 -1.29 3.69
N LEU A 64 -0.07 -1.84 4.01
CA LEU A 64 0.78 -2.51 3.02
C LEU A 64 0.50 -4.01 2.90
N VAL A 65 0.11 -4.66 4.00
CA VAL A 65 0.00 -6.12 4.05
C VAL A 65 -1.44 -6.55 4.23
N LEU A 66 -2.09 -6.08 5.30
CA LEU A 66 -3.34 -6.64 5.76
C LEU A 66 -4.48 -6.37 4.77
N ILE A 67 -4.73 -5.10 4.43
CA ILE A 67 -5.81 -4.73 3.50
C ILE A 67 -5.59 -5.41 2.13
N PRO A 68 -4.44 -5.30 1.45
CA PRO A 68 -4.25 -5.96 0.15
C PRO A 68 -4.39 -7.48 0.20
N ALA A 69 -3.84 -8.13 1.23
CA ALA A 69 -3.91 -9.58 1.38
C ALA A 69 -5.34 -10.06 1.67
N PHE A 70 -6.06 -9.40 2.57
CA PHE A 70 -7.46 -9.75 2.85
C PHE A 70 -8.36 -9.52 1.64
N THR A 71 -8.13 -8.44 0.87
CA THR A 71 -8.89 -8.20 -0.36
C THR A 71 -8.67 -9.33 -1.37
N ALA A 72 -7.43 -9.81 -1.51
CA ALA A 72 -7.12 -10.96 -2.36
C ALA A 72 -7.73 -12.27 -1.81
N LEU A 73 -7.68 -12.49 -0.50
CA LEU A 73 -8.23 -13.69 0.16
C LEU A 73 -9.75 -13.75 0.03
N VAL A 74 -10.45 -12.63 0.24
CA VAL A 74 -11.90 -12.53 0.06
C VAL A 74 -12.32 -12.74 -1.40
N SER A 75 -11.41 -12.53 -2.35
CA SER A 75 -11.64 -12.81 -3.77
C SER A 75 -11.37 -14.26 -4.18
N MET A 76 -10.73 -15.07 -3.32
CA MET A 76 -10.45 -16.49 -3.62
C MET A 76 -11.72 -17.32 -3.90
N PRO A 77 -12.85 -17.15 -3.18
CA PRO A 77 -14.09 -17.84 -3.51
C PRO A 77 -14.61 -17.50 -4.91
N LEU A 78 -14.42 -16.25 -5.38
CA LEU A 78 -14.75 -15.87 -6.75
C LEU A 78 -13.85 -16.58 -7.76
N LYS A 79 -12.55 -16.71 -7.46
CA LYS A 79 -11.62 -17.46 -8.31
C LYS A 79 -11.99 -18.94 -8.41
N TRP A 80 -12.51 -19.52 -7.32
CA TRP A 80 -12.99 -20.89 -7.32
C TRP A 80 -14.23 -21.06 -8.21
N ARG A 81 -15.09 -20.03 -8.27
CA ARG A 81 -16.31 -20.05 -9.09
C ARG A 81 -16.04 -19.78 -10.57
N ASP A 82 -15.20 -18.80 -10.87
CA ASP A 82 -14.88 -18.37 -12.24
C ASP A 82 -13.37 -18.47 -12.54
N PRO A 83 -12.94 -19.34 -13.46
CA PRO A 83 -11.52 -19.55 -13.75
C PRO A 83 -10.88 -18.35 -14.46
N GLU A 84 -11.65 -17.51 -15.16
CA GLU A 84 -11.16 -16.29 -15.81
C GLU A 84 -10.87 -15.15 -14.84
N PHE A 85 -11.35 -15.23 -13.59
CA PHE A 85 -11.16 -14.16 -12.62
C PHE A 85 -9.67 -13.98 -12.27
N ASP A 86 -9.11 -12.77 -12.36
CA ASP A 86 -7.71 -12.52 -11.99
C ASP A 86 -7.58 -12.03 -10.55
N VAL A 87 -7.06 -12.89 -9.67
CA VAL A 87 -6.80 -12.56 -8.24
C VAL A 87 -5.79 -11.41 -8.11
N ARG A 88 -4.91 -11.21 -9.10
CA ARG A 88 -4.00 -10.06 -9.11
C ARG A 88 -4.76 -8.74 -9.19
N MET A 89 -5.86 -8.69 -9.93
CA MET A 89 -6.71 -7.51 -10.01
C MET A 89 -7.37 -7.20 -8.67
N ALA A 90 -7.81 -8.23 -7.94
CA ALA A 90 -8.36 -8.07 -6.58
C ALA A 90 -7.30 -7.57 -5.58
N TYR A 91 -6.06 -8.05 -5.72
CA TYR A 91 -4.94 -7.50 -4.96
C TYR A 91 -4.70 -6.01 -5.28
N TYR A 92 -4.79 -5.60 -6.56
CA TYR A 92 -4.68 -4.18 -6.94
C TYR A 92 -5.81 -3.33 -6.37
N LEU A 93 -7.03 -3.84 -6.38
CA LEU A 93 -8.15 -3.19 -5.71
C LEU A 93 -7.82 -3.00 -4.22
N GLY A 94 -7.25 -4.00 -3.56
CA GLY A 94 -6.80 -3.90 -2.18
C GLY A 94 -5.73 -2.82 -1.95
N VAL A 95 -4.73 -2.72 -2.82
CA VAL A 95 -3.72 -1.64 -2.80
C VAL A 95 -4.37 -0.26 -2.96
N PHE A 96 -5.35 -0.13 -3.86
CA PHE A 96 -6.09 1.12 -4.04
C PHE A 96 -6.99 1.47 -2.83
N VAL A 97 -7.70 0.49 -2.28
CA VAL A 97 -8.51 0.64 -1.07
C VAL A 97 -7.63 1.06 0.13
N SER A 98 -6.43 0.49 0.24
CA SER A 98 -5.45 0.88 1.27
C SER A 98 -5.08 2.36 1.16
N LEU A 99 -4.92 2.85 -0.07
CA LEU A 99 -4.63 4.25 -0.36
C LEU A 99 -5.80 5.16 0.05
N LEU A 100 -7.04 4.76 -0.24
CA LEU A 100 -8.23 5.47 0.23
C LEU A 100 -8.34 5.50 1.76
N PHE A 101 -8.01 4.38 2.43
CA PHE A 101 -7.98 4.31 3.89
C PHE A 101 -6.94 5.27 4.48
N LEU A 102 -5.77 5.34 3.85
CA LEU A 102 -4.70 6.25 4.26
C LEU A 102 -5.09 7.73 4.04
N LEU A 103 -5.73 8.04 2.92
CA LEU A 103 -6.29 9.38 2.66
C LEU A 103 -7.39 9.75 3.65
N ALA A 104 -8.26 8.80 4.00
CA ALA A 104 -9.28 9.00 5.02
C ALA A 104 -8.62 9.26 6.38
N LYS A 105 -7.61 8.48 6.77
CA LYS A 105 -6.84 8.67 8.00
C LYS A 105 -6.23 10.07 8.07
N LEU A 106 -5.66 10.55 6.96
CA LEU A 106 -5.15 11.92 6.83
C LEU A 106 -6.24 13.00 6.96
N ARG A 107 -7.46 12.74 6.47
CA ARG A 107 -8.58 13.68 6.62
C ARG A 107 -9.06 13.80 8.07
N TYR A 108 -9.00 12.71 8.84
CA TYR A 108 -9.39 12.69 10.25
C TYR A 108 -8.29 13.18 11.20
N TRP A 109 -7.09 13.47 10.70
CA TRP A 109 -5.97 14.08 11.44
C TRP A 109 -6.13 15.59 11.67
N ARG A 110 -7.37 16.09 11.65
CA ARG A 110 -7.69 17.50 11.89
C ARG A 110 -7.97 17.76 13.36
#